data_AF-A0A258LA29-F1
#
_entry.id   AF-A0A258LA29-F1
#
_cell.length_a   1.000
_cell.length_b   1.000
_cell.length_c   1.000
_cell.angle_alpha   90.00
_cell.angle_beta   90.00
_cell.angle_gamma   90.00
#
_symmetry.space_group_name_H-M   'P 1'
#
loop_
_entity.id
_entity.type
_entity.pdbx_description
1 polymer ?
#
loop_
_entity_poly.entity_id
_entity_poly.type
_entity_poly.pdbx_seq_one_letter_code
_entity_poly.pdbx_strand_id
1 'polypeptide(L)'
;MNLKKKLFYSLFFLIAGLQACNTDQQSKAPEIKDIAANDDVARYMEAFKGLGALTDSTQPTQPQKALSNFRIPDDLSMDLVLSEPDIVQPVELSFDHRGRLWVVQYHQYPYPLGLKVTSVDNFLRVHFDKVPVAPPGGLTGADKISIFEDTDGNGTYDKSTDAIKGLNIATSVLTGRGKIWVLNPPYLLSYDDPDADGIPDKEPEVHLSGFGLEDTHAVANSLRWGPDGW
;
A
#
# COMPACT_ATOMS: atom_id res chain seq x y z
N MET A 1 37.12 -32.80 -58.91
CA MET A 1 37.72 -31.70 -58.13
C MET A 1 36.59 -30.96 -57.44
N ASN A 2 36.71 -30.78 -56.11
CA ASN A 2 35.64 -30.59 -55.12
C ASN A 2 34.66 -29.42 -55.35
N LEU A 3 33.34 -29.71 -55.36
CA LEU A 3 32.29 -28.78 -54.93
C LEU A 3 30.99 -29.51 -54.54
N LYS A 4 31.04 -30.38 -53.52
CA LYS A 4 29.83 -30.96 -52.89
C LYS A 4 30.02 -31.11 -51.38
N LYS A 5 29.85 -30.01 -50.65
CA LYS A 5 29.55 -29.99 -49.20
C LYS A 5 28.63 -28.80 -48.90
N LYS A 6 27.35 -28.92 -49.26
CA LYS A 6 26.25 -28.05 -48.82
C LYS A 6 24.98 -28.88 -48.75
N LEU A 7 24.90 -29.77 -47.77
CA LEU A 7 23.64 -30.33 -47.28
C LEU A 7 23.97 -31.17 -46.06
N PHE A 8 23.99 -30.57 -44.86
CA PHE A 8 23.79 -31.31 -43.61
C PHE A 8 23.66 -30.32 -42.44
N TYR A 9 22.55 -30.46 -41.71
CA TYR A 9 22.24 -29.88 -40.40
C TYR A 9 21.91 -28.39 -40.32
N SER A 10 20.75 -28.04 -40.87
CA SER A 10 19.89 -26.98 -40.32
C SER A 10 18.91 -27.65 -39.35
N LEU A 11 19.31 -27.88 -38.09
CA LEU A 11 18.41 -28.23 -36.98
C LEU A 11 19.17 -28.25 -35.64
N PHE A 12 19.59 -27.10 -35.10
CA PHE A 12 19.96 -26.98 -33.67
C PHE A 12 19.92 -25.50 -33.27
N PHE A 13 18.70 -24.97 -33.16
CA PHE A 13 18.40 -23.73 -32.44
C PHE A 13 17.03 -23.91 -31.79
N LEU A 14 16.98 -24.71 -30.73
CA LEU A 14 15.84 -24.76 -29.84
C LEU A 14 16.34 -25.22 -28.47
N ILE A 15 15.81 -24.57 -27.42
CA ILE A 15 16.04 -24.80 -25.98
C ILE A 15 17.25 -24.02 -25.41
N ALA A 16 17.10 -22.70 -25.38
CA ALA A 16 17.70 -21.84 -24.36
C ALA A 16 16.65 -20.80 -23.96
N GLY A 17 15.60 -21.26 -23.28
CA GLY A 17 14.51 -20.41 -22.81
C GLY A 17 13.75 -21.13 -21.71
N LEU A 18 13.47 -20.40 -20.62
CA LEU A 18 12.68 -20.79 -19.44
C LEU A 18 13.45 -21.53 -18.32
N GLN A 19 14.48 -20.89 -17.78
CA GLN A 19 14.73 -20.95 -16.33
C GLN A 19 15.02 -19.53 -15.81
N ALA A 20 13.97 -18.72 -15.79
CA ALA A 20 13.88 -17.52 -14.96
C ALA A 20 12.41 -17.39 -14.55
N CYS A 21 11.93 -18.38 -13.79
CA CYS A 21 10.64 -18.28 -13.12
C CYS A 21 10.92 -17.92 -11.66
N ASN A 22 10.45 -16.73 -11.29
CA ASN A 22 10.09 -16.28 -9.95
C ASN A 22 10.76 -17.01 -8.78
N THR A 23 11.91 -16.50 -8.36
CA THR A 23 12.06 -16.27 -6.92
C THR A 23 11.21 -15.06 -6.58
N ASP A 24 9.92 -15.30 -6.31
CA ASP A 24 9.17 -14.41 -5.45
C ASP A 24 9.89 -14.44 -4.10
N GLN A 25 10.76 -13.45 -3.86
CA GLN A 25 11.19 -13.11 -2.51
C GLN A 25 9.95 -12.56 -1.81
N GLN A 26 9.07 -13.47 -1.38
CA GLN A 26 8.07 -13.15 -0.39
C GLN A 26 8.84 -12.81 0.88
N SER A 27 9.04 -11.52 1.13
CA SER A 27 9.77 -11.04 2.30
C SER A 27 9.07 -11.62 3.53
N LYS A 28 9.77 -12.50 4.26
CA LYS A 28 9.27 -13.08 5.50
C LYS A 28 8.83 -11.92 6.41
N ALA A 29 7.59 -11.96 6.91
CA ALA A 29 7.11 -10.97 7.88
C ALA A 29 8.08 -10.90 9.07
N PRO A 30 8.44 -9.69 9.55
CA PRO A 30 9.40 -9.53 10.63
C PRO A 30 8.93 -10.25 11.89
N GLU A 31 9.84 -10.94 12.58
CA GLU A 31 9.52 -11.58 13.85
C GLU A 31 9.42 -10.53 14.97
N ILE A 32 8.63 -10.79 16.02
CA ILE A 32 8.45 -9.84 17.14
C ILE A 32 9.80 -9.38 17.72
N LYS A 33 10.78 -10.30 17.81
CA LYS A 33 12.14 -10.01 18.28
C LYS A 33 12.90 -9.01 17.42
N ASP A 34 12.55 -8.90 16.13
CA ASP A 34 13.20 -7.98 15.20
C ASP A 34 12.67 -6.55 15.40
N ILE A 35 11.43 -6.44 15.89
CA ILE A 35 10.70 -5.19 16.12
C ILE A 35 10.86 -4.70 17.58
N ALA A 36 10.89 -5.59 18.56
CA ALA A 36 11.05 -5.21 19.96
C ALA A 36 12.48 -4.75 20.27
N ALA A 37 12.64 -3.65 20.99
CA ALA A 37 13.94 -3.17 21.44
C ALA A 37 14.43 -3.85 22.72
N ASN A 38 13.55 -4.49 23.48
CA ASN A 38 13.84 -5.16 24.75
C ASN A 38 12.84 -6.29 25.05
N ASP A 39 13.18 -7.12 26.04
CA ASP A 39 12.41 -8.31 26.41
C ASP A 39 11.02 -7.97 26.98
N ASP A 40 10.86 -6.83 27.66
CA ASP A 40 9.56 -6.43 28.21
C ASP A 40 8.57 -6.07 27.10
N VAL A 41 9.03 -5.33 26.08
CA VAL A 41 8.25 -5.05 24.87
C VAL A 41 7.96 -6.34 24.11
N ALA A 42 8.94 -7.23 23.95
CA ALA A 42 8.73 -8.50 23.25
C ALA A 42 7.63 -9.32 23.94
N ARG A 43 7.68 -9.44 25.27
CA ARG A 43 6.64 -10.13 26.07
C ARG A 43 5.27 -9.48 25.90
N TYR A 44 5.20 -8.14 25.89
CA TYR A 44 3.96 -7.42 25.64
C TYR A 44 3.39 -7.73 24.25
N MET A 45 4.21 -7.61 23.20
CA MET A 45 3.78 -7.86 21.81
C MET A 45 3.36 -9.31 21.58
N GLU A 46 4.01 -10.27 22.24
CA GLU A 46 3.63 -11.69 22.20
C GLU A 46 2.27 -11.96 22.87
N ALA A 47 1.97 -11.26 23.97
CA ALA A 47 0.68 -11.35 24.65
C ALA A 47 -0.44 -10.68 23.85
N PHE A 48 -0.12 -9.61 23.11
CA PHE A 48 -1.02 -8.88 22.21
C PHE A 48 -0.92 -9.34 20.75
N LYS A 49 -0.96 -10.66 20.51
CA LYS A 49 -1.23 -11.14 19.15
C LYS A 49 -2.63 -10.66 18.75
N GLY A 50 -2.72 -9.70 17.85
CA GLY A 50 -3.99 -9.22 17.32
C GLY A 50 -4.84 -10.41 16.87
N LEU A 51 -6.14 -10.38 17.19
CA LEU A 51 -7.11 -11.43 16.82
C LEU A 51 -7.45 -11.39 15.32
N GLY A 52 -6.52 -10.95 14.47
CA GLY A 52 -6.69 -10.82 13.04
C GLY A 52 -6.94 -12.19 12.40
N ALA A 53 -8.01 -12.25 11.59
CA ALA A 53 -8.72 -13.44 11.14
C ALA A 53 -9.58 -14.10 12.23
N LEU A 54 -10.82 -14.39 11.83
CA LEU A 54 -11.88 -15.05 12.58
C LEU A 54 -11.29 -16.09 13.55
N THR A 55 -11.54 -15.94 14.84
CA THR A 55 -11.07 -16.90 15.87
C THR A 55 -11.80 -18.25 15.78
N ASP A 56 -12.71 -18.38 14.81
CA ASP A 56 -13.45 -19.58 14.49
C ASP A 56 -13.11 -20.05 13.06
N SER A 57 -13.61 -21.24 12.70
CA SER A 57 -13.37 -21.83 11.37
C SER A 57 -14.21 -21.20 10.26
N THR A 58 -14.84 -20.04 10.51
CA THR A 58 -15.67 -19.41 9.49
C THR A 58 -14.81 -18.84 8.36
N GLN A 59 -15.35 -18.91 7.15
CA GLN A 59 -14.69 -18.37 5.97
C GLN A 59 -15.21 -16.95 5.72
N PRO A 60 -14.37 -16.04 5.20
CA PRO A 60 -14.83 -14.73 4.75
C PRO A 60 -16.02 -14.87 3.80
N THR A 61 -17.03 -14.02 3.98
CA THR A 61 -18.18 -13.99 3.06
C THR A 61 -17.71 -13.48 1.70
N GLN A 62 -18.11 -14.15 0.62
CA GLN A 62 -17.80 -13.70 -0.74
C GLN A 62 -18.35 -12.28 -0.97
N PRO A 63 -17.59 -11.36 -1.60
CA PRO A 63 -17.99 -9.95 -1.74
C PRO A 63 -19.41 -9.75 -2.30
N GLN A 64 -19.77 -10.48 -3.36
CA GLN A 64 -21.11 -10.38 -3.98
C GLN A 64 -22.21 -10.86 -3.04
N LYS A 65 -21.92 -11.84 -2.17
CA LYS A 65 -22.86 -12.32 -1.16
C LYS A 65 -22.95 -11.37 0.04
N ALA A 66 -21.90 -10.60 0.34
CA ALA A 66 -21.91 -9.66 1.45
C ALA A 66 -22.99 -8.59 1.27
N LEU A 67 -23.24 -8.14 0.03
CA LEU A 67 -24.26 -7.13 -0.28
C LEU A 67 -25.64 -7.47 0.28
N SER A 68 -26.07 -8.74 0.21
CA SER A 68 -27.40 -9.16 0.67
C SER A 68 -27.55 -9.19 2.20
N ASN A 69 -26.46 -9.03 2.95
CA ASN A 69 -26.47 -8.95 4.41
C ASN A 69 -26.64 -7.52 4.93
N PHE A 70 -26.49 -6.50 4.07
CA PHE A 70 -26.71 -5.11 4.45
C PHE A 70 -28.20 -4.77 4.45
N ARG A 71 -28.58 -3.85 5.36
CA ARG A 71 -29.89 -3.20 5.33
C ARG A 71 -29.68 -1.78 4.84
N ILE A 72 -30.29 -1.46 3.70
CA ILE A 72 -30.20 -0.13 3.09
C ILE A 72 -31.60 0.53 3.11
N PRO A 73 -31.68 1.86 3.28
CA PRO A 73 -32.91 2.61 3.07
C PRO A 73 -33.48 2.41 1.66
N ASP A 74 -34.82 2.47 1.53
CA ASP A 74 -35.52 2.23 0.26
C ASP A 74 -35.19 3.27 -0.83
N ASP A 75 -34.61 4.42 -0.46
CA ASP A 75 -34.19 5.51 -1.33
C ASP A 75 -32.70 5.49 -1.69
N LEU A 76 -31.97 4.43 -1.31
CA LEU A 76 -30.55 4.25 -1.61
C LEU A 76 -30.28 2.90 -2.29
N SER A 77 -29.22 2.85 -3.11
CA SER A 77 -28.65 1.61 -3.65
C SER A 77 -27.23 1.42 -3.15
N MET A 78 -26.72 0.19 -3.25
CA MET A 78 -25.35 -0.16 -2.89
C MET A 78 -24.79 -1.11 -3.93
N ASP A 79 -23.67 -0.72 -4.53
CA ASP A 79 -22.98 -1.48 -5.57
C ASP A 79 -21.61 -1.94 -5.07
N LEU A 80 -21.22 -3.15 -5.45
CA LEU A 80 -19.87 -3.64 -5.26
C LEU A 80 -19.02 -3.20 -6.45
N VAL A 81 -18.12 -2.24 -6.22
CA VAL A 81 -17.27 -1.65 -7.28
C VAL A 81 -15.82 -2.16 -7.27
N LEU A 82 -15.36 -2.71 -6.14
CA LEU A 82 -14.00 -3.21 -5.94
C LEU A 82 -13.95 -4.17 -4.73
N SER A 83 -13.16 -5.25 -4.81
CA SER A 83 -12.97 -6.20 -3.71
C SER A 83 -11.61 -6.88 -3.78
N GLU A 84 -11.25 -7.65 -2.75
CA GLU A 84 -10.12 -8.56 -2.82
C GLU A 84 -10.26 -9.51 -4.03
N PRO A 85 -9.14 -9.88 -4.69
CA PRO A 85 -7.75 -9.55 -4.35
C PRO A 85 -7.24 -8.21 -4.88
N ASP A 86 -8.06 -7.43 -5.59
CA ASP A 86 -7.62 -6.22 -6.31
C ASP A 86 -7.31 -5.06 -5.37
N ILE A 87 -7.99 -5.01 -4.22
CA ILE A 87 -7.77 -4.06 -3.12
C ILE A 87 -7.57 -4.82 -1.81
N VAL A 88 -6.68 -4.35 -0.95
CA VAL A 88 -6.36 -4.94 0.35
C VAL A 88 -6.11 -3.82 1.36
N GLN A 89 -6.75 -3.90 2.52
CA GLN A 89 -6.59 -2.97 3.64
C GLN A 89 -6.64 -1.48 3.22
N PRO A 90 -7.73 -1.03 2.57
CA PRO A 90 -7.89 0.38 2.23
C PRO A 90 -8.05 1.24 3.49
N VAL A 91 -7.34 2.36 3.55
CA VAL A 91 -7.39 3.32 4.67
C VAL A 91 -8.07 4.62 4.27
N GLU A 92 -7.70 5.15 3.12
CA GLU A 92 -8.20 6.43 2.64
C GLU A 92 -8.41 6.36 1.13
N LEU A 93 -9.46 7.06 0.71
CA LEU A 93 -9.96 7.09 -0.66
C LEU A 93 -10.10 8.54 -1.10
N SER A 94 -9.56 8.86 -2.28
CA SER A 94 -9.79 10.13 -2.94
C SER A 94 -10.03 9.94 -4.44
N PHE A 95 -10.68 10.92 -5.07
CA PHE A 95 -10.93 10.92 -6.51
C PHE A 95 -10.15 12.06 -7.15
N ASP A 96 -9.53 11.79 -8.30
CA ASP A 96 -8.96 12.86 -9.11
C ASP A 96 -9.97 13.43 -10.12
N HIS A 97 -9.55 14.47 -10.83
CA HIS A 97 -10.36 15.17 -11.84
C HIS A 97 -10.77 14.31 -13.04
N ARG A 98 -10.16 13.12 -13.23
CA ARG A 98 -10.50 12.14 -14.27
C ARG A 98 -11.48 11.09 -13.77
N GLY A 99 -11.89 11.15 -12.50
CA GLY A 99 -12.78 10.17 -11.87
C GLY A 99 -12.07 8.88 -11.45
N ARG A 100 -10.73 8.84 -11.46
CA ARG A 100 -9.98 7.66 -11.00
C ARG A 100 -10.01 7.61 -9.48
N LEU A 101 -10.16 6.41 -8.92
CA LEU A 101 -10.16 6.18 -7.47
C LEU A 101 -8.73 5.94 -7.00
N TRP A 102 -8.25 6.80 -6.11
CA TRP A 102 -6.97 6.67 -5.44
C TRP A 102 -7.17 6.05 -4.07
N VAL A 103 -6.38 5.04 -3.74
CA VAL A 103 -6.51 4.25 -2.51
C VAL A 103 -5.15 4.11 -1.84
N VAL A 104 -5.08 4.48 -0.57
CA VAL A 104 -3.96 4.11 0.30
C VAL A 104 -4.22 2.70 0.87
N GLN A 105 -3.28 1.78 0.65
CA GLN A 105 -3.35 0.38 1.08
C GLN A 105 -2.30 0.08 2.16
N TYR A 106 -2.75 -0.40 3.31
CA TYR A 106 -1.98 -0.42 4.55
C TYR A 106 -1.26 -1.75 4.85
N HIS A 107 -0.41 -2.20 3.93
CA HIS A 107 0.27 -3.48 4.06
C HIS A 107 1.36 -3.55 5.16
N GLN A 108 1.85 -2.41 5.64
CA GLN A 108 2.87 -2.26 6.67
C GLN A 108 2.24 -1.70 7.94
N TYR A 109 1.54 -2.56 8.67
CA TYR A 109 0.84 -2.23 9.92
C TYR A 109 1.03 -3.35 10.96
N PRO A 110 1.13 -3.04 12.27
CA PRO A 110 1.00 -1.73 12.91
C PRO A 110 2.31 -0.94 13.10
N TYR A 111 3.45 -1.52 12.73
CA TYR A 111 4.75 -0.90 12.98
C TYR A 111 5.48 -0.57 11.68
N PRO A 112 6.08 0.64 11.55
CA PRO A 112 6.95 0.97 10.42
C PRO A 112 8.11 -0.01 10.32
N LEU A 113 8.48 -0.39 9.09
CA LEU A 113 9.67 -1.19 8.85
C LEU A 113 10.94 -0.39 9.21
N GLY A 114 11.86 -1.02 9.93
CA GLY A 114 13.17 -0.43 10.27
C GLY A 114 13.21 0.38 11.55
N LEU A 115 12.09 0.46 12.27
CA LEU A 115 12.02 1.01 13.62
C LEU A 115 11.85 -0.10 14.66
N LYS A 116 12.37 0.14 15.85
CA LYS A 116 12.18 -0.74 17.00
C LYS A 116 11.27 -0.10 18.04
N VAL A 117 10.34 -0.88 18.57
CA VAL A 117 9.48 -0.48 19.67
C VAL A 117 10.27 -0.52 20.97
N THR A 118 10.43 0.62 21.61
CA THR A 118 11.17 0.79 22.87
C THR A 118 10.29 0.71 24.10
N SER A 119 9.03 1.15 23.99
CA SER A 119 8.02 1.00 25.04
C SER A 119 6.62 1.08 24.43
N VAL A 120 5.67 0.47 25.13
CA VAL A 120 4.23 0.60 24.89
C VAL A 120 3.58 0.97 26.20
N ASP A 121 2.72 1.98 26.20
CA ASP A 121 2.00 2.41 27.40
C ASP A 121 0.60 1.79 27.52
N ASN A 122 -0.10 2.11 28.61
CA ASN A 122 -1.44 1.58 28.90
C ASN A 122 -2.52 2.07 27.93
N PHE A 123 -2.21 3.03 27.06
CA PHE A 123 -3.11 3.59 26.05
C PHE A 123 -2.69 3.17 24.64
N LEU A 124 -1.90 2.09 24.51
CA LEU A 124 -1.38 1.54 23.25
C LEU A 124 -0.43 2.49 22.50
N ARG A 125 0.04 3.56 23.13
CA ARG A 125 1.03 4.43 22.51
C ARG A 125 2.39 3.77 22.53
N VAL A 126 3.07 3.85 21.40
CA VAL A 126 4.32 3.18 21.07
C VAL A 126 5.41 4.21 20.90
N HIS A 127 6.55 4.01 21.54
CA HIS A 127 7.73 4.83 21.30
C HIS A 127 8.74 4.07 20.45
N PHE A 128 9.23 4.69 19.38
CA PHE A 128 10.25 4.12 18.51
C PHE A 128 11.65 4.56 18.89
N ASP A 129 12.66 3.77 18.51
CA ASP A 129 14.08 4.04 18.75
C ASP A 129 14.59 5.29 18.03
N LYS A 130 13.94 5.68 16.93
CA LYS A 130 14.30 6.84 16.11
C LYS A 130 13.12 7.30 15.26
N VAL A 131 13.27 8.49 14.69
CA VAL A 131 12.40 9.00 13.62
C VAL A 131 12.81 8.31 12.30
N PRO A 132 11.88 7.73 11.52
CA PRO A 132 12.20 7.10 10.25
C PRO A 132 12.69 8.15 9.26
N VAL A 133 13.59 7.77 8.35
CA VAL A 133 14.02 8.66 7.27
C VAL A 133 12.89 8.74 6.22
N ALA A 134 12.61 9.93 5.70
CA ALA A 134 11.62 10.10 4.64
C ALA A 134 12.03 9.34 3.36
N PRO A 135 11.05 8.77 2.61
CA PRO A 135 11.29 8.25 1.27
C PRO A 135 11.97 9.29 0.35
N PRO A 136 12.82 8.87 -0.61
CA PRO A 136 13.20 7.49 -0.91
C PRO A 136 14.30 6.93 0.02
N GLY A 137 14.74 7.71 1.02
CA GLY A 137 15.70 7.24 2.01
C GLY A 137 15.09 6.22 2.99
N GLY A 138 15.96 5.58 3.77
CA GLY A 138 15.52 4.61 4.79
C GLY A 138 15.18 3.23 4.22
N LEU A 139 14.36 2.48 4.95
CA LEU A 139 13.87 1.17 4.50
C LEU A 139 12.51 1.31 3.81
N THR A 140 12.37 0.60 2.71
CA THR A 140 11.15 0.53 1.90
C THR A 140 10.10 -0.31 2.62
N GLY A 141 9.04 0.33 3.12
CA GLY A 141 7.91 -0.38 3.72
C GLY A 141 7.02 -1.05 2.69
N ALA A 142 5.94 -1.71 3.13
CA ALA A 142 5.03 -2.43 2.25
C ALA A 142 3.82 -1.61 1.77
N ASP A 143 3.55 -0.45 2.37
CA ASP A 143 2.39 0.36 1.99
C ASP A 143 2.52 0.86 0.55
N LYS A 144 1.36 0.99 -0.09
CA LYS A 144 1.27 1.48 -1.45
C LYS A 144 0.03 2.33 -1.65
N ILE A 145 0.08 3.12 -2.71
CA ILE A 145 -1.02 3.93 -3.21
C ILE A 145 -1.34 3.41 -4.60
N SER A 146 -2.59 3.02 -4.80
CA SER A 146 -3.07 2.47 -6.06
C SER A 146 -4.16 3.34 -6.66
N ILE A 147 -4.18 3.41 -7.98
CA ILE A 147 -5.18 4.08 -8.80
C ILE A 147 -6.02 3.00 -9.45
N PHE A 148 -7.34 3.15 -9.36
CA PHE A 148 -8.31 2.28 -10.00
C PHE A 148 -9.11 3.08 -11.04
N GLU A 149 -9.24 2.54 -12.25
CA GLU A 149 -9.95 3.15 -13.38
C GLU A 149 -11.05 2.22 -13.90
N ASP A 150 -12.22 2.81 -14.16
CA ASP A 150 -13.30 2.21 -14.93
C ASP A 150 -13.12 2.69 -16.38
N THR A 151 -12.62 1.81 -17.24
CA THR A 151 -12.22 2.14 -18.62
C THR A 151 -13.36 1.96 -19.62
N ASP A 152 -14.44 1.28 -19.25
CA ASP A 152 -15.61 1.04 -20.10
C ASP A 152 -16.88 1.78 -19.65
N GLY A 153 -16.85 2.43 -18.48
CA GLY A 153 -17.92 3.25 -17.92
C GLY A 153 -19.06 2.43 -17.33
N ASN A 154 -18.82 1.17 -16.94
CA ASN A 154 -19.84 0.28 -16.39
C ASN A 154 -20.08 0.44 -14.88
N GLY A 155 -19.31 1.29 -14.20
CA GLY A 155 -19.38 1.55 -12.76
C GLY A 155 -18.51 0.62 -11.90
N THR A 156 -17.75 -0.29 -12.51
CA THR A 156 -16.80 -1.19 -11.86
C THR A 156 -15.39 -0.88 -12.32
N TYR A 157 -14.42 -0.91 -11.41
CA TYR A 157 -13.02 -0.69 -11.78
C TYR A 157 -12.42 -1.94 -12.45
N ASP A 158 -11.91 -1.81 -13.67
CA ASP A 158 -11.29 -2.91 -14.44
C ASP A 158 -9.77 -2.76 -14.61
N LYS A 159 -9.21 -1.59 -14.28
CA LYS A 159 -7.77 -1.33 -14.34
C LYS A 159 -7.24 -0.86 -13.00
N SER A 160 -6.12 -1.44 -12.58
CA SER A 160 -5.37 -1.04 -11.38
C SER A 160 -3.94 -0.66 -11.72
N THR A 161 -3.41 0.37 -11.06
CA THR A 161 -2.02 0.81 -11.19
C THR A 161 -1.49 1.23 -9.83
N ASP A 162 -0.43 0.59 -9.36
CA ASP A 162 0.25 1.00 -8.13
C ASP A 162 1.15 2.22 -8.43
N ALA A 163 0.65 3.42 -8.14
CA ALA A 163 1.32 4.69 -8.42
C ALA A 163 2.54 4.93 -7.54
N ILE A 164 2.42 4.65 -6.24
CA ILE A 164 3.49 4.86 -5.26
C ILE A 164 3.62 3.62 -4.40
N LYS A 165 4.84 3.12 -4.23
CA LYS A 165 5.15 1.93 -3.45
C LYS A 165 6.22 2.26 -2.42
N GLY A 166 6.37 1.38 -1.43
CA GLY A 166 7.51 1.45 -0.54
C GLY A 166 7.32 2.33 0.69
N LEU A 167 6.06 2.64 1.01
CA LEU A 167 5.71 3.57 2.08
C LEU A 167 5.59 2.84 3.44
N ASN A 168 5.62 3.60 4.53
CA ASN A 168 5.45 3.09 5.90
C ASN A 168 4.42 3.90 6.66
N ILE A 169 3.30 3.31 7.07
CA ILE A 169 2.23 4.07 7.74
C ILE A 169 1.72 5.19 6.83
N ALA A 170 1.56 4.93 5.53
CA ALA A 170 0.88 5.87 4.64
C ALA A 170 -0.59 5.95 5.03
N THR A 171 -1.12 7.16 5.15
CA THR A 171 -2.48 7.35 5.69
C THR A 171 -3.40 8.05 4.71
N SER A 172 -2.90 8.96 3.87
CA SER A 172 -3.75 9.69 2.94
C SER A 172 -3.03 10.07 1.66
N VAL A 173 -3.79 10.13 0.57
CA VAL A 173 -3.37 10.63 -0.74
C VAL A 173 -4.34 11.67 -1.26
N LEU A 174 -3.81 12.74 -1.85
CA LEU A 174 -4.61 13.78 -2.49
C LEU A 174 -3.88 14.32 -3.72
N THR A 175 -4.55 14.39 -4.86
CA THR A 175 -3.98 15.01 -6.07
C THR A 175 -4.35 16.49 -6.15
N GLY A 176 -3.48 17.29 -6.74
CA GLY A 176 -3.76 18.69 -7.04
C GLY A 176 -2.52 19.56 -7.11
N ARG A 177 -2.64 20.67 -7.85
CA ARG A 177 -1.55 21.64 -8.06
C ARG A 177 -0.30 21.01 -8.71
N GLY A 178 -0.51 20.12 -9.68
CA GLY A 178 0.56 19.42 -10.42
C GLY A 178 1.37 18.45 -9.57
N LYS A 179 0.78 17.97 -8.46
CA LYS A 179 1.43 17.11 -7.47
C LYS A 179 0.48 16.04 -6.94
N ILE A 180 1.08 14.94 -6.49
CA ILE A 180 0.44 13.93 -5.62
C ILE A 180 0.94 14.19 -4.20
N TRP A 181 0.03 14.56 -3.30
CA TRP A 181 0.30 14.80 -1.90
C TRP A 181 0.08 13.52 -1.11
N VAL A 182 1.07 13.11 -0.33
CA VAL A 182 1.00 11.88 0.46
C VAL A 182 1.29 12.19 1.91
N LEU A 183 0.35 11.85 2.79
CA LEU A 183 0.61 11.84 4.22
C LEU A 183 1.24 10.50 4.57
N ASN A 184 2.54 10.55 4.84
CA ASN A 184 3.34 9.42 5.29
C ASN A 184 4.04 9.83 6.61
N PRO A 185 3.30 9.87 7.73
CA PRO A 185 3.80 10.31 9.02
C PRO A 185 5.19 9.73 9.35
N PRO A 186 6.13 10.56 9.82
CA PRO A 186 5.92 11.90 10.38
C PRO A 186 5.94 13.04 9.33
N TYR A 187 5.83 12.71 8.04
CA TYR A 187 6.03 13.63 6.92
C TYR A 187 4.76 13.85 6.09
N LEU A 188 4.60 15.09 5.60
CA LEU A 188 3.82 15.36 4.40
C LEU A 188 4.77 15.40 3.21
N LEU A 189 4.59 14.48 2.28
CA LEU A 189 5.36 14.36 1.05
C LEU A 189 4.59 14.98 -0.12
N SER A 190 5.31 15.51 -1.10
CA SER A 190 4.76 15.78 -2.43
C SER A 190 5.59 15.11 -3.51
N TYR A 191 4.90 14.54 -4.48
CA TYR A 191 5.48 13.98 -5.70
C TYR A 191 5.05 14.87 -6.86
N ASP A 192 5.99 15.26 -7.72
CA ASP A 192 5.65 16.00 -8.95
C ASP A 192 4.86 15.08 -9.90
N ASP A 193 3.73 15.58 -10.40
CA ASP A 193 2.86 14.94 -11.40
C ASP A 193 2.20 16.04 -12.27
N PRO A 194 3.00 16.75 -13.10
CA PRO A 194 2.55 17.89 -13.88
C PRO A 194 1.68 17.51 -15.09
N ASP A 195 1.81 16.30 -15.62
CA ASP A 195 0.97 15.79 -16.72
C ASP A 195 -0.28 15.06 -16.22
N ALA A 196 -0.39 14.87 -14.91
CA ALA A 196 -1.53 14.27 -14.22
C ALA A 196 -1.82 12.84 -14.71
N ASP A 197 -0.76 12.10 -15.07
CA ASP A 197 -0.86 10.70 -15.43
C ASP A 197 -0.98 9.79 -14.19
N GLY A 198 -0.71 10.33 -13.00
CA GLY A 198 -0.82 9.66 -11.72
C GLY A 198 0.45 8.89 -11.30
N ILE A 199 1.55 9.03 -12.03
CA ILE A 199 2.85 8.43 -11.72
C ILE A 199 3.82 9.56 -11.36
N PRO A 200 4.52 9.47 -10.21
CA PRO A 200 5.53 10.45 -9.88
C PRO A 200 6.65 10.57 -10.93
N ASP A 201 6.91 11.79 -11.38
CA ASP A 201 8.01 12.09 -12.30
C ASP A 201 9.39 12.11 -11.60
N LYS A 202 9.39 12.33 -10.29
CA LYS A 202 10.59 12.50 -9.47
C LYS A 202 10.39 11.95 -8.07
N GLU A 203 11.51 11.83 -7.36
CA GLU A 203 11.54 11.54 -5.93
C GLU A 203 10.77 12.59 -5.11
N PRO A 204 10.15 12.20 -3.99
CA PRO A 204 9.33 13.09 -3.20
C PRO A 204 10.11 14.18 -2.48
N GLU A 205 9.45 15.32 -2.30
CA GLU A 205 9.90 16.42 -1.46
C GLU A 205 9.14 16.38 -0.12
N VAL A 206 9.87 16.55 0.99
CA VAL A 206 9.26 16.71 2.32
C VAL A 206 8.78 18.16 2.47
N HIS A 207 7.47 18.37 2.52
CA HIS A 207 6.86 19.69 2.70
C HIS A 207 6.66 20.06 4.17
N LEU A 208 6.22 19.10 4.98
CA LEU A 208 6.06 19.27 6.43
C LEU A 208 6.62 18.04 7.15
N SER A 209 7.09 18.25 8.37
CA SER A 209 7.57 17.19 9.26
C SER A 209 7.11 17.47 10.69
N GLY A 210 7.11 16.42 11.50
CA GLY A 210 6.79 16.50 12.94
C GLY A 210 5.40 16.01 13.32
N PHE A 211 4.67 15.37 12.39
CA PHE A 211 3.48 14.62 12.78
C PHE A 211 3.89 13.44 13.69
N GLY A 212 3.08 13.17 14.71
CA GLY A 212 3.33 12.05 15.63
C GLY A 212 3.22 10.70 14.94
N LEU A 213 4.00 9.75 15.45
CA LEU A 213 3.95 8.32 15.08
C LEU A 213 3.65 7.43 16.29
N GLU A 214 3.49 8.02 17.47
CA GLU A 214 3.38 7.33 18.74
C GLU A 214 2.07 6.55 18.87
N ASP A 215 1.06 6.88 18.07
CA ASP A 215 -0.16 6.09 17.96
C ASP A 215 -0.40 5.80 16.47
N THR A 216 0.11 4.68 15.97
CA THR A 216 -0.05 4.25 14.57
C THR A 216 -1.51 3.97 14.20
N HIS A 217 -2.43 3.96 15.16
CA HIS A 217 -3.87 3.86 14.94
C HIS A 217 -4.55 5.23 14.73
N ALA A 218 -3.96 6.31 15.25
CA ALA A 218 -4.53 7.66 15.26
C ALA A 218 -3.54 8.75 14.78
N VAL A 219 -2.68 8.40 13.82
CA VAL A 219 -1.78 9.37 13.17
C VAL A 219 -2.54 10.36 12.30
N ALA A 220 -1.87 11.46 11.93
CA ALA A 220 -2.41 12.42 10.98
C ALA A 220 -2.90 11.71 9.70
N ASN A 221 -4.12 12.04 9.27
CA ASN A 221 -4.82 11.37 8.17
C ASN A 221 -5.83 12.34 7.50
N SER A 222 -6.49 11.90 6.43
CA SER A 222 -7.60 12.57 5.74
C SER A 222 -7.23 13.93 5.18
N LEU A 223 -6.23 13.98 4.29
CA LEU A 223 -5.92 15.19 3.53
C LEU A 223 -7.14 15.61 2.71
N ARG A 224 -7.51 16.88 2.84
CA ARG A 224 -8.61 17.49 2.10
C ARG A 224 -8.21 18.87 1.64
N TRP A 225 -8.54 19.20 0.40
CA TRP A 225 -8.55 20.58 -0.04
C TRP A 225 -9.69 21.30 0.69
N GLY A 226 -9.37 22.41 1.34
CA GLY A 226 -10.35 23.30 1.96
C GLY A 226 -10.39 24.65 1.23
N PRO A 227 -11.50 25.39 1.37
CA PRO A 227 -11.50 26.80 0.98
C PRO A 227 -10.35 27.52 1.69
N ASP A 228 -9.67 28.41 0.98
CA ASP A 228 -8.51 29.18 1.47
C ASP A 228 -8.88 30.25 2.50
N GLY A 229 -10.18 30.38 2.82
CA GLY A 229 -10.68 31.07 4.00
C GLY A 229 -10.63 32.60 3.94
N TRP A 230 -10.61 33.19 2.74
CA TRP A 230 -10.69 34.64 2.52
C TRP A 230 -12.03 35.09 1.94
#